data_AF-A0AAJ3NBH3-F1
#
_entry.id   AF-A0AAJ3NBH3-F1
#
_cell.length_a   1.000
_cell.length_b   1.000
_cell.length_c   1.000
_cell.angle_alpha   90.00
_cell.angle_beta   90.00
_cell.angle_gamma   90.00
#
_symmetry.space_group_name_H-M   'P 1'
#
loop_
_entity.id
_entity.type
_entity.pdbx_description
1 polymer ?
#
loop_
_entity_poly.entity_id
_entity_poly.type
_entity_poly.pdbx_seq_one_letter_code
_entity_poly.pdbx_strand_id
1 'polypeptide(L)'
;MQRMFILLCLVFLYSGNTFGQKKDTTPPYVTESNYQDLIKNKTAAFIQFGFAGIDGQNFQKKYGIGVRNMGCLVSPDMSKKAQENNTVLIKYLNKKYGNTWEKDLGFKPYGTKP
;
A
#
# COMPACT_ATOMS: atom_id res chain seq x y z
N MET A 1 43.85 39.64 -3.54
CA MET A 1 42.37 39.68 -3.69
C MET A 1 41.78 38.48 -4.44
N GLN A 2 42.52 37.79 -5.31
CA GLN A 2 42.01 36.64 -6.09
C GLN A 2 41.72 35.36 -5.26
N ARG A 3 42.45 35.13 -4.16
CA ARG A 3 42.25 33.95 -3.28
C ARG A 3 40.97 34.05 -2.42
N MET A 4 40.46 35.26 -2.19
CA MET A 4 39.28 35.48 -1.35
C MET A 4 37.96 35.20 -2.10
N PHE A 5 37.97 35.32 -3.44
CA PHE A 5 36.82 34.96 -4.29
C PHE A 5 36.63 33.44 -4.44
N ILE A 6 37.71 32.66 -4.40
CA ILE A 6 37.65 31.19 -4.55
C ILE A 6 36.97 30.52 -3.35
N LEU A 7 37.17 31.05 -2.15
CA LEU A 7 36.53 30.56 -0.93
C LEU A 7 35.02 30.86 -0.88
N LEU A 8 34.56 31.94 -1.52
CA LEU A 8 33.13 32.28 -1.57
C LEU A 8 32.34 31.31 -2.46
N CYS A 9 32.94 30.78 -3.52
CA CYS A 9 32.28 29.85 -4.45
C CYS A 9 32.07 28.45 -3.86
N LEU A 10 32.91 28.01 -2.92
CA LEU A 10 32.80 26.67 -2.31
C LEU A 10 31.63 26.57 -1.32
N VAL A 11 31.21 27.67 -0.71
CA VAL A 11 30.10 27.68 0.26
C VAL A 11 28.74 27.58 -0.44
N PHE A 12 28.62 28.07 -1.67
CA PHE A 12 27.37 28.01 -2.45
C PHE A 12 27.08 26.64 -3.08
N LEU A 13 28.06 25.73 -3.15
CA LEU A 13 27.87 24.40 -3.75
C LEU A 13 27.33 23.34 -2.77
N TYR A 14 27.23 23.63 -1.48
CA TYR A 14 26.75 22.66 -0.48
C TYR A 14 25.23 22.70 -0.22
N SER A 15 24.50 23.69 -0.75
CA SER A 15 23.11 23.96 -0.36
C SER A 15 22.02 23.21 -1.15
N GLY A 16 22.36 22.16 -1.91
CA GLY A 16 21.48 21.66 -2.99
C GLY A 16 20.84 20.28 -2.86
N ASN A 17 21.21 19.41 -1.90
CA ASN A 17 20.95 17.97 -2.06
C ASN A 17 19.99 17.30 -1.04
N THR A 18 19.11 18.02 -0.36
CA THR A 18 18.17 17.37 0.60
C THR A 18 16.72 17.26 0.12
N PHE A 19 16.36 17.75 -1.07
CA PHE A 19 14.98 17.70 -1.56
C PHE A 19 14.78 16.60 -2.62
N GLY A 20 14.65 15.35 -2.17
CA GLY A 20 14.41 14.22 -3.07
C GLY A 20 13.97 12.90 -2.42
N GLN A 21 14.04 12.76 -1.10
CA GLN A 21 13.48 11.58 -0.44
C GLN A 21 11.95 11.70 -0.42
N LYS A 22 11.27 11.14 -1.43
CA LYS A 22 9.85 10.79 -1.32
C LYS A 22 9.73 9.87 -0.11
N LYS A 23 9.15 10.38 0.99
CA LYS A 23 8.78 9.59 2.15
C LYS A 23 8.03 8.36 1.63
N ASP A 24 8.54 7.17 1.88
CA ASP A 24 7.95 5.92 1.39
C ASP A 24 6.48 5.87 1.86
N THR A 25 5.58 6.28 0.97
CA THR A 25 4.17 6.55 1.28
C THR A 25 3.36 5.28 1.14
N THR A 26 4.05 4.15 1.07
CA THR A 26 3.47 2.85 0.85
C THR A 26 2.62 2.47 2.06
N PRO A 27 1.28 2.36 1.91
CA PRO A 27 0.43 1.93 3.02
C PRO A 27 0.90 0.58 3.54
N PRO A 28 0.95 0.38 4.88
CA PRO A 28 1.46 -0.84 5.47
C PRO A 28 0.56 -2.04 5.14
N TYR A 29 1.15 -3.23 5.12
CA TYR A 29 0.39 -4.48 5.09
C TYR A 29 -0.44 -4.62 6.37
N VAL A 30 -1.62 -5.20 6.20
CA VAL A 30 -2.56 -5.52 7.28
C VAL A 30 -2.10 -6.76 8.03
N THR A 31 -2.10 -6.68 9.35
CA THR A 31 -1.81 -7.76 10.29
C THR A 31 -2.91 -7.82 11.35
N GLU A 32 -2.98 -8.92 12.11
CA GLU A 32 -3.92 -9.08 13.23
C GLU A 32 -3.76 -7.98 14.31
N SER A 33 -2.58 -7.36 14.43
CA SER A 33 -2.33 -6.30 15.42
C SER A 33 -2.69 -4.89 14.94
N ASN A 34 -2.78 -4.64 13.63
CA ASN A 34 -2.96 -3.28 13.09
C ASN A 34 -4.25 -3.08 12.26
N TYR A 35 -4.99 -4.15 11.93
CA TYR A 35 -6.08 -4.06 10.95
C TYR A 35 -7.18 -3.06 11.35
N GLN A 36 -7.50 -2.96 12.64
CA GLN A 36 -8.55 -2.06 13.13
C GLN A 36 -8.21 -0.60 12.86
N ASP A 37 -6.98 -0.20 13.15
CA ASP A 37 -6.50 1.16 12.94
C ASP A 37 -6.41 1.48 11.44
N LEU A 38 -5.91 0.55 10.63
CA LEU A 38 -5.80 0.75 9.18
C LEU A 38 -7.17 0.86 8.51
N ILE A 39 -8.18 0.10 8.95
CA ILE A 39 -9.55 0.21 8.44
C ILE A 39 -10.17 1.54 8.88
N LYS A 40 -10.01 1.93 10.15
CA LYS A 40 -10.51 3.20 10.69
C LYS A 40 -9.93 4.40 9.92
N ASN A 41 -8.65 4.34 9.60
CA ASN A 41 -7.94 5.38 8.85
C ASN A 41 -8.13 5.27 7.33
N LYS A 42 -8.91 4.28 6.84
CA LYS A 42 -9.17 4.02 5.41
C LYS A 42 -7.90 3.75 4.58
N THR A 43 -6.87 3.20 5.23
CA THR A 43 -5.57 2.85 4.61
C THR A 43 -5.39 1.34 4.41
N ALA A 44 -6.28 0.51 4.98
CA ALA A 44 -6.31 -0.93 4.71
C ALA A 44 -6.69 -1.19 3.25
N ALA A 45 -6.02 -2.15 2.60
CA ALA A 45 -6.33 -2.53 1.22
C ALA A 45 -6.05 -4.01 0.96
N PHE A 46 -6.85 -4.63 0.09
CA PHE A 46 -6.50 -5.90 -0.52
C PHE A 46 -5.29 -5.73 -1.43
N ILE A 47 -4.35 -6.67 -1.35
CA ILE A 47 -3.17 -6.70 -2.21
C ILE A 47 -3.46 -7.66 -3.36
N GLN A 48 -3.37 -7.13 -4.58
CA GLN A 48 -3.56 -7.88 -5.81
C GLN A 48 -2.33 -7.72 -6.71
N PHE A 49 -2.07 -8.74 -7.53
CA PHE A 49 -1.06 -8.70 -8.58
C PHE A 49 -1.70 -8.92 -9.95
N GLY A 50 -0.99 -8.50 -11.00
CA GLY A 50 -1.37 -8.73 -12.39
C GLY A 50 -1.45 -7.45 -13.22
N PHE A 51 -1.70 -7.64 -14.52
CA PHE A 51 -1.65 -6.58 -15.54
C PHE A 51 -2.85 -5.62 -15.50
N ALA A 52 -4.03 -6.14 -15.12
CA ALA A 52 -5.25 -5.35 -15.12
C ALA A 52 -5.37 -4.50 -13.84
N GLY A 53 -5.57 -3.20 -14.02
CA GLY A 53 -6.00 -2.33 -12.93
C GLY A 53 -7.39 -2.75 -12.46
N ILE A 54 -7.54 -3.03 -11.17
CA ILE A 54 -8.85 -3.27 -10.55
C ILE A 54 -9.29 -1.98 -9.88
N ASP A 55 -10.45 -1.46 -10.25
CA ASP A 55 -11.04 -0.30 -9.57
C ASP A 55 -11.70 -0.72 -8.26
N GLY A 56 -11.03 -0.42 -7.14
CA GLY A 56 -11.52 -0.68 -5.80
C GLY A 56 -12.31 0.47 -5.18
N GLN A 57 -12.60 1.57 -5.89
CA GLN A 57 -13.16 2.78 -5.27
C GLN A 57 -14.53 2.57 -4.64
N ASN A 58 -15.44 1.86 -5.32
CA ASN A 58 -16.77 1.58 -4.78
C ASN A 58 -16.69 0.67 -3.55
N PHE A 59 -15.81 -0.33 -3.59
CA PHE A 59 -15.53 -1.19 -2.45
C PHE A 59 -14.97 -0.39 -1.27
N GLN A 60 -14.01 0.50 -1.51
CA GLN A 60 -13.44 1.37 -0.47
C GLN A 60 -14.46 2.33 0.14
N LYS A 61 -15.35 2.92 -0.67
CA LYS A 61 -16.43 3.76 -0.17
C LYS A 61 -17.39 2.99 0.75
N LYS A 62 -17.71 1.74 0.40
CA LYS A 62 -18.66 0.90 1.14
C LYS A 62 -18.06 0.27 2.40
N TYR A 63 -16.81 -0.21 2.32
CA TYR A 63 -16.19 -1.03 3.38
C TYR A 63 -15.04 -0.33 4.11
N GLY A 64 -14.57 0.83 3.63
CA GLY A 64 -13.37 1.49 4.16
C GLY A 64 -12.06 0.76 3.83
N ILE A 65 -12.11 -0.28 2.98
CA ILE A 65 -10.97 -1.11 2.58
C ILE A 65 -10.75 -0.92 1.08
N GLY A 66 -9.55 -0.52 0.68
CA GLY A 66 -9.18 -0.33 -0.71
C GLY A 66 -8.77 -1.61 -1.44
N VAL A 67 -8.38 -1.44 -2.70
CA VAL A 67 -7.69 -2.46 -3.50
C VAL A 67 -6.40 -1.85 -4.03
N ARG A 68 -5.30 -2.55 -3.86
CA ARG A 68 -3.98 -2.12 -4.29
C ARG A 68 -3.41 -3.15 -5.25
N ASN A 69 -3.25 -2.76 -6.51
CA ASN A 69 -2.51 -3.54 -7.49
C ASN A 69 -1.01 -3.24 -7.36
N MET A 70 -0.21 -4.27 -7.10
CA MET A 70 1.26 -4.22 -6.98
C MET A 70 1.98 -4.50 -8.31
N GLY A 71 1.23 -4.66 -9.41
CA GLY A 71 1.75 -5.00 -10.72
C GLY A 71 2.07 -6.49 -10.87
N CYS A 72 2.90 -6.81 -11.88
CA CYS A 72 3.12 -8.19 -12.31
C CYS A 72 4.38 -8.84 -11.73
N LEU A 73 5.30 -8.05 -11.18
CA LEU A 73 6.52 -8.57 -10.59
C LEU A 73 6.23 -9.02 -9.16
N VAL A 74 6.14 -10.33 -8.96
CA VAL A 74 5.80 -10.95 -7.68
C VAL A 74 6.97 -11.77 -7.17
N SER A 75 7.54 -11.37 -6.03
CA SER A 75 8.53 -12.18 -5.30
C SER A 75 7.83 -13.12 -4.31
N PRO A 76 8.50 -14.20 -3.86
CA PRO A 76 7.94 -15.08 -2.84
C PRO A 76 7.55 -14.35 -1.54
N ASP A 77 8.37 -13.39 -1.10
CA ASP A 77 8.07 -12.55 0.09
C ASP A 77 6.83 -11.67 -0.12
N MET A 78 6.71 -11.02 -1.28
CA MET A 78 5.52 -10.22 -1.61
C MET A 78 4.26 -11.08 -1.69
N SER A 79 4.36 -12.27 -2.27
CA SER A 79 3.26 -13.24 -2.35
C SER A 79 2.79 -13.64 -0.94
N LYS A 80 3.72 -14.00 -0.05
CA LYS A 80 3.41 -14.34 1.34
C LYS A 80 2.75 -13.19 2.09
N LYS A 81 3.31 -11.99 2.01
CA LYS A 81 2.73 -10.79 2.66
C LYS A 81 1.34 -10.44 2.14
N ALA A 82 1.11 -10.57 0.83
CA ALA A 82 -0.21 -10.35 0.24
C ALA A 82 -1.23 -11.40 0.73
N GLN A 83 -0.82 -12.67 0.83
CA GLN A 83 -1.67 -13.73 1.36
C GLN A 83 -2.06 -13.48 2.82
N GLU A 84 -1.09 -13.13 3.67
CA GLU A 84 -1.33 -12.82 5.09
C GLU A 84 -2.26 -11.61 5.25
N ASN A 85 -1.96 -10.51 4.54
CA ASN A 85 -2.79 -9.31 4.49
C ASN A 85 -4.25 -9.62 4.11
N ASN A 86 -4.43 -10.30 2.98
CA ASN A 86 -5.75 -10.58 2.44
C ASN A 86 -6.54 -11.52 3.36
N THR A 87 -5.88 -12.47 4.02
CA THR A 87 -6.50 -13.39 4.99
C THR A 87 -7.08 -12.62 6.19
N VAL A 88 -6.34 -11.65 6.73
CA VAL A 88 -6.83 -10.83 7.85
C VAL A 88 -8.07 -10.02 7.44
N LEU A 89 -8.04 -9.40 6.26
CA LEU A 89 -9.17 -8.62 5.75
C LEU A 89 -10.41 -9.48 5.48
N ILE A 90 -10.23 -10.68 4.94
CA ILE A 90 -11.34 -11.63 4.73
C ILE A 90 -11.96 -12.04 6.05
N LYS A 91 -11.14 -12.38 7.05
CA LYS A 91 -11.64 -12.74 8.38
C LYS A 91 -12.44 -11.60 9.01
N TYR A 92 -11.97 -10.36 8.87
CA TYR A 92 -12.71 -9.17 9.31
C TYR A 92 -14.05 -9.02 8.58
N LEU A 93 -14.03 -9.07 7.25
CA LEU A 93 -15.22 -8.87 6.42
C LEU A 93 -16.25 -9.98 6.63
N ASN A 94 -15.81 -11.24 6.71
CA ASN A 94 -16.67 -12.38 7.01
C ASN A 94 -17.33 -12.24 8.39
N LYS A 95 -16.56 -11.83 9.40
CA LYS A 95 -17.10 -11.60 10.75
C LYS A 95 -18.15 -10.48 10.79
N LYS A 96 -17.99 -9.43 9.98
CA LYS A 96 -18.82 -8.23 10.04
C LYS A 96 -20.00 -8.23 9.06
N TYR A 97 -19.83 -8.83 7.88
CA TYR A 97 -20.75 -8.73 6.75
C TYR A 97 -21.16 -10.10 6.17
N GLY A 98 -20.67 -11.20 6.75
CA GLY A 98 -20.81 -12.54 6.15
C GLY A 98 -20.13 -12.58 4.79
N ASN A 99 -20.76 -13.20 3.79
CA ASN A 99 -20.16 -13.41 2.47
C ASN A 99 -20.64 -12.38 1.43
N THR A 100 -21.45 -11.41 1.85
CA THR A 100 -22.10 -10.45 0.93
C THR A 100 -21.10 -9.55 0.22
N TRP A 101 -19.99 -9.22 0.87
CA TRP A 101 -18.93 -8.34 0.35
C TRP A 101 -18.17 -8.93 -0.85
N GLU A 102 -18.17 -10.25 -1.03
CA GLU A 102 -17.41 -10.90 -2.10
C GLU A 102 -17.90 -10.47 -3.49
N LYS A 103 -19.23 -10.35 -3.64
CA LYS A 103 -19.85 -9.85 -4.89
C LYS A 103 -19.51 -8.40 -5.15
N ASP A 104 -19.43 -7.59 -4.09
CA ASP A 104 -19.06 -6.17 -4.20
C ASP A 104 -17.56 -5.97 -4.50
N LEU A 105 -16.70 -6.91 -4.08
CA LEU A 105 -15.28 -6.87 -4.42
C LEU A 105 -15.05 -7.19 -5.91
N GLY A 106 -15.84 -8.12 -6.48
CA GLY A 106 -15.83 -8.41 -7.91
C GLY A 106 -14.64 -9.26 -8.39
N PHE A 107 -13.76 -9.69 -7.49
CA PHE A 107 -12.67 -10.63 -7.77
C PHE A 107 -12.32 -11.44 -6.53
N LYS A 108 -11.62 -12.55 -6.74
CA LYS A 108 -11.09 -13.38 -5.65
C LYS A 108 -9.77 -12.79 -5.13
N PRO A 109 -9.65 -12.46 -3.83
CA PRO A 109 -8.39 -11.94 -3.29
C PRO A 109 -7.23 -12.92 -3.47
N TYR A 110 -6.06 -12.38 -3.82
CA TYR A 110 -4.84 -13.17 -4.02
C TYR A 110 -4.48 -14.02 -2.79
N GLY A 111 -3.98 -15.23 -3.03
CA GLY A 111 -3.43 -16.12 -1.99
C GLY A 111 -4.49 -16.85 -1.16
N THR A 112 -5.76 -16.76 -1.52
CA THR A 112 -6.86 -17.39 -0.78
C THR A 112 -7.23 -18.74 -1.36
N LYS A 113 -7.45 -19.73 -0.49
CA LYS A 113 -8.00 -21.04 -0.92
C LYS A 113 -9.41 -20.83 -1.47
N PRO A 114 -9.83 -21.60 -2.50
CA PRO A 114 -11.23 -21.63 -2.94
C PRO A 114 -12.17 -22.06 -1.82
#